data_AF-A0A9D5WWQ5-F1
#
_entry.id   AF-A0A9D5WWQ5-F1
#
_cell.length_a   1.000
_cell.length_b   1.000
_cell.length_c   1.000
_cell.angle_alpha   90.00
_cell.angle_beta   90.00
_cell.angle_gamma   90.00
#
_symmetry.space_group_name_H-M   'P 1'
#
loop_
_entity.id
_entity.type
_entity.pdbx_description
1 polymer ?
#
loop_
_entity_poly.entity_id
_entity_poly.type
_entity_poly.pdbx_seq_one_letter_code
_entity_poly.pdbx_strand_id
1 'polypeptide(L)'
;AVGTAHEFILISVVSFCSVWTGEYQWWFAALTGYSVHLLMHIAQWIVYRKYVPVIITSLLTLPYCIYSFAEFSKTTVLSFSQMVLWAAIGIVLTILSLFSAFFFMDRFQRWEKGNK
;
A
#
# COMPACT_ATOMS: atom_id res chain seq x y z
N ALA A 1 -8.25 -10.66 8.14
CA ALA A 1 -9.16 -9.52 8.41
C ALA A 1 -8.42 -8.37 9.09
N VAL A 2 -7.77 -8.57 10.25
CA VAL A 2 -7.12 -7.49 11.01
C VAL A 2 -6.07 -6.70 10.20
N GLY A 3 -5.13 -7.38 9.52
CA GLY A 3 -4.14 -6.69 8.70
C GLY A 3 -4.76 -5.88 7.56
N THR A 4 -5.79 -6.43 6.90
CA THR A 4 -6.53 -5.72 5.85
C THR A 4 -7.25 -4.49 6.38
N ALA A 5 -7.85 -4.57 7.57
CA ALA A 5 -8.48 -3.44 8.23
C ALA A 5 -7.47 -2.36 8.66
N HIS A 6 -6.30 -2.77 9.15
CA HIS A 6 -5.20 -1.86 9.50
C HIS A 6 -4.78 -1.01 8.30
N GLU A 7 -4.47 -1.66 7.18
CA GLU A 7 -4.07 -0.96 5.94
C GLU A 7 -5.22 -0.10 5.39
N PHE A 8 -6.46 -0.57 5.47
CA PHE A 8 -7.64 0.20 5.03
C PHE A 8 -7.83 1.50 5.83
N ILE A 9 -7.66 1.45 7.16
CA ILE A 9 -7.76 2.65 8.00
C ILE A 9 -6.63 3.62 7.65
N LEU A 10 -5.40 3.12 7.51
CA LEU A 10 -4.24 3.95 7.20
C LEU A 10 -4.41 4.67 5.86
N ILE A 11 -4.78 3.95 4.79
CA ILE A 11 -4.98 4.57 3.46
C ILE A 11 -6.15 5.55 3.46
N SER A 12 -7.21 5.29 4.23
CA SER A 12 -8.36 6.19 4.36
C SER A 12 -7.95 7.51 5.02
N VAL A 13 -7.18 7.45 6.11
CA VAL A 13 -6.65 8.64 6.78
C VAL A 13 -5.72 9.43 5.87
N VAL A 14 -4.76 8.77 5.21
CA VAL A 14 -3.84 9.44 4.29
C VAL A 14 -4.59 10.11 3.14
N SER A 15 -5.59 9.44 2.56
CA SER A 15 -6.39 9.98 1.47
C SER A 15 -7.21 11.19 1.92
N PHE A 16 -7.88 11.08 3.07
CA PHE A 16 -8.66 12.19 3.62
C PHE A 16 -7.78 13.40 3.94
N CYS A 17 -6.66 13.19 4.61
CA CYS A 17 -5.71 14.26 4.92
C CYS A 17 -5.15 14.92 3.65
N SER A 18 -4.78 14.13 2.64
CA SER A 18 -4.24 14.65 1.37
C SER A 18 -5.24 15.57 0.67
N VAL A 19 -6.52 15.21 0.66
CA VAL A 19 -7.58 16.04 0.08
C VAL A 19 -7.87 17.27 0.94
N TRP A 20 -7.93 17.11 2.27
CA TRP A 20 -8.22 18.19 3.20
C TRP A 20 -7.15 19.29 3.21
N THR A 21 -5.87 18.91 3.14
CA THR A 21 -4.74 19.85 3.16
C THR A 21 -4.27 20.25 1.76
N GLY A 22 -4.74 19.58 0.71
CA GLY A 22 -4.26 19.77 -0.67
C GLY A 22 -2.88 19.14 -0.94
N GLU A 23 -2.35 18.34 -0.01
CA GLU A 23 -1.01 17.79 -0.06
C GLU A 23 -0.98 16.41 -0.73
N TYR A 24 -1.22 16.36 -2.05
CA TYR A 24 -1.35 15.12 -2.82
C TYR A 24 -0.08 14.26 -2.91
N GLN A 25 1.07 14.80 -2.50
CA GLN A 25 2.33 14.07 -2.38
C GLN A 25 2.26 12.89 -1.39
N TRP A 26 1.46 13.02 -0.32
CA TRP A 26 1.21 11.92 0.62
C TRP A 26 0.41 10.79 -0.02
N TRP A 27 -0.59 11.15 -0.84
CA TRP A 27 -1.35 10.18 -1.61
C TRP A 27 -0.47 9.47 -2.65
N PHE A 28 0.43 10.19 -3.32
CA PHE A 28 1.39 9.59 -4.24
C PHE A 28 2.36 8.62 -3.55
N ALA A 29 2.85 8.97 -2.36
CA ALA A 29 3.67 8.08 -1.55
C ALA A 29 2.91 6.79 -1.20
N ALA A 30 1.64 6.90 -0.81
CA ALA A 30 0.78 5.76 -0.50
C ALA A 30 0.48 4.89 -1.75
N LEU A 31 0.18 5.51 -2.90
CA LEU A 31 0.02 4.81 -4.19
C LEU A 31 1.28 4.03 -4.56
N THR A 32 2.46 4.60 -4.31
CA THR A 32 3.75 3.95 -4.56
C THR A 32 3.95 2.74 -3.67
N GLY A 33 3.76 2.91 -2.37
CA GLY A 33 3.82 1.82 -1.41
C GLY A 33 2.87 0.67 -1.77
N TYR A 34 1.61 0.99 -2.10
CA TYR A 34 0.61 0.03 -2.54
C TYR A 34 1.02 -0.70 -3.83
N SER A 35 1.54 0.03 -4.82
CA SER A 35 1.97 -0.57 -6.09
C SER A 35 3.13 -1.55 -5.90
N VAL A 36 4.13 -1.18 -5.09
CA VAL A 36 5.23 -2.09 -4.74
C VAL A 36 4.72 -3.31 -4.00
N HIS A 37 3.77 -3.13 -3.07
CA HIS A 37 3.14 -4.25 -2.35
C HIS A 37 2.41 -5.22 -3.30
N LEU A 38 1.68 -4.72 -4.30
CA LEU A 38 1.06 -5.55 -5.33
C LEU A 38 2.10 -6.33 -6.15
N LEU A 39 3.19 -5.66 -6.56
CA LEU A 39 4.27 -6.31 -7.29
C LEU A 39 4.92 -7.43 -6.47
N MET A 40 5.02 -7.27 -5.15
CA MET A 40 5.51 -8.34 -4.27
C MET A 40 4.59 -9.57 -4.29
N HIS A 41 3.27 -9.41 -4.28
CA HIS A 41 2.33 -10.54 -4.42
C HIS A 41 2.46 -11.24 -5.78
N ILE A 42 2.62 -10.47 -6.85
CA ILE A 42 2.84 -11.02 -8.20
C ILE A 42 4.18 -11.77 -8.25
N ALA A 43 5.25 -11.20 -7.69
CA ALA A 43 6.55 -11.86 -7.61
C ALA A 43 6.48 -13.17 -6.80
N GLN A 44 5.80 -13.15 -5.65
CA GLN A 44 5.56 -14.36 -4.86
C GLN A 44 4.80 -15.42 -5.66
N TRP A 45 3.74 -15.04 -6.38
CA TRP A 45 2.99 -15.96 -7.22
C TRP A 45 3.86 -16.61 -8.32
N ILE A 46 4.67 -15.80 -9.02
CA ILE A 46 5.59 -16.29 -10.08
C ILE A 46 6.65 -17.24 -9.50
N VAL A 47 7.28 -16.86 -8.39
CA VAL A 47 8.38 -17.61 -7.76
C VAL A 47 7.88 -18.91 -7.13
N TYR A 48 6.81 -18.85 -6.35
CA TYR A 48 6.29 -20.03 -5.66
C TYR A 48 5.46 -20.95 -6.57
N ARG A 49 5.04 -20.48 -7.76
CA ARG A 49 4.21 -21.21 -8.73
C ARG A 49 2.95 -21.84 -8.12
N LYS A 50 2.47 -21.25 -7.03
CA LYS A 50 1.29 -21.66 -6.27
C LYS A 50 0.34 -20.49 -6.19
N TYR A 51 -0.96 -20.80 -6.11
CA TYR A 51 -1.97 -19.78 -5.94
C TYR A 51 -1.73 -18.94 -4.68
N VAL A 52 -1.72 -17.61 -4.84
CA VAL A 52 -1.67 -16.64 -3.74
C VAL A 52 -3.06 -16.03 -3.60
N PRO A 53 -3.71 -16.04 -2.42
CA PRO A 53 -5.09 -15.59 -2.20
C PRO A 53 -5.45 -14.13 -2.55
N VAL A 54 -4.58 -13.38 -3.22
CA VAL A 54 -4.76 -11.96 -3.61
C VAL A 54 -4.33 -11.73 -5.07
N ILE A 55 -3.95 -12.77 -5.82
CA ILE A 55 -3.34 -12.59 -7.15
C ILE A 55 -4.29 -11.97 -8.18
N ILE A 56 -5.56 -12.38 -8.20
CA ILE A 56 -6.54 -11.89 -9.16
C ILE A 56 -6.77 -10.40 -8.96
N THR A 57 -7.02 -9.98 -7.72
CA THR A 57 -7.21 -8.56 -7.39
C THR A 57 -5.95 -7.77 -7.69
N SER A 58 -4.76 -8.30 -7.39
CA SER A 58 -3.48 -7.64 -7.69
C SER A 58 -3.32 -7.33 -9.18
N LEU A 59 -3.59 -8.31 -10.04
CA LEU A 59 -3.52 -8.15 -11.50
C LEU A 59 -4.56 -7.15 -12.02
N LEU A 60 -5.78 -7.17 -11.48
CA LEU A 60 -6.84 -6.24 -11.88
C LEU A 60 -6.59 -4.80 -11.41
N THR A 61 -5.94 -4.60 -10.26
CA THR A 61 -5.61 -3.25 -9.77
C THR A 61 -4.35 -2.66 -10.38
N LEU A 62 -3.46 -3.47 -10.96
CA LEU A 62 -2.21 -2.97 -11.54
C LEU A 62 -2.43 -1.96 -12.69
N PRO A 63 -3.37 -2.17 -13.65
CA PRO A 63 -3.70 -1.16 -14.65
C PRO A 63 -4.15 0.17 -14.05
N TYR A 64 -4.93 0.14 -12.96
CA TYR A 64 -5.35 1.35 -12.27
C TYR A 64 -4.17 2.09 -11.62
N CYS A 65 -3.20 1.36 -11.06
CA CYS A 65 -1.99 1.97 -10.51
C CYS A 65 -1.18 2.67 -11.61
N ILE A 66 -0.98 2.00 -12.76
CA ILE A 66 -0.27 2.56 -13.92
C ILE A 66 -0.97 3.84 -14.41
N TYR A 67 -2.29 3.78 -14.57
CA TYR A 67 -3.09 4.94 -14.97
C TYR A 67 -2.94 6.10 -13.97
N SER A 68 -3.05 5.81 -12.67
CA SER A 68 -2.93 6.81 -11.61
C SER A 68 -1.55 7.48 -11.60
N PHE A 69 -0.47 6.72 -11.82
CA PHE A 69 0.86 7.30 -11.96
C PHE A 69 0.99 8.19 -13.19
N ALA A 70 0.47 7.74 -14.33
CA ALA A 70 0.51 8.51 -15.56
C ALA A 70 -0.26 9.83 -15.43
N GLU A 71 -1.40 9.81 -14.75
CA GLU A 71 -2.22 11.01 -14.55
C GLU A 71 -1.62 11.95 -13.50
N PHE A 72 -1.09 11.40 -12.40
CA PHE A 72 -0.39 12.20 -11.40
C PHE A 72 0.85 12.89 -12.01
N SER A 73 1.60 12.19 -12.86
CA SER A 73 2.81 12.75 -13.51
C SER A 73 2.51 13.94 -14.44
N LYS A 74 1.28 14.04 -14.97
CA LYS A 74 0.87 15.18 -15.82
C LYS A 74 0.40 16.38 -15.03
N THR A 75 -0.18 16.14 -13.85
CA THR A 75 -0.91 17.15 -13.07
C THR A 75 -0.10 17.66 -11.88
N THR A 76 0.92 16.91 -11.45
CA THR A 76 1.74 17.25 -10.30
C THR A 76 2.66 18.43 -10.60
N VAL A 77 2.87 19.27 -9.58
CA VAL A 77 3.88 20.33 -9.56
C VAL A 77 5.25 19.83 -9.11
N LEU A 78 5.33 18.56 -8.68
CA LEU A 78 6.58 17.96 -8.19
C LEU A 78 7.55 17.73 -9.35
N SER A 79 8.81 18.07 -9.11
CA SER A 79 9.90 17.65 -10.00
C SER A 79 10.13 16.14 -9.92
N PHE A 80 10.75 15.57 -10.95
CA PHE A 80 11.09 14.15 -11.00
C PHE A 80 11.86 13.67 -9.76
N SER A 81 12.84 14.45 -9.29
CA SER A 81 13.63 14.11 -8.09
C SER A 81 12.77 14.09 -6.82
N GLN A 82 11.79 15.00 -6.70
CA GLN A 82 10.84 14.98 -5.58
C GLN A 82 9.91 13.79 -5.65
N MET A 83 9.47 13.39 -6.85
CA MET A 83 8.68 12.17 -7.02
C MET A 83 9.47 10.93 -6.59
N VAL A 84 10.74 10.81 -6.96
CA VAL A 84 11.60 9.71 -6.51
C VAL A 84 11.76 9.70 -4.98
N LEU A 85 11.92 10.88 -4.37
CA LEU A 85 11.99 11.00 -2.91
C LEU A 85 10.69 10.54 -2.23
N TRP A 86 9.54 11.03 -2.69
CA TRP A 86 8.23 10.64 -2.15
C TRP A 86 7.92 9.16 -2.39
N ALA A 87 8.37 8.60 -3.51
CA ALA A 87 8.29 7.17 -3.78
C ALA A 87 9.10 6.36 -2.74
N ALA A 88 10.32 6.78 -2.45
CA ALA A 88 11.16 6.15 -1.43
C ALA A 88 10.52 6.23 -0.03
N ILE A 89 9.99 7.40 0.34
CA ILE A 89 9.24 7.59 1.60
C ILE A 89 8.05 6.62 1.65
N GLY A 90 7.27 6.53 0.57
CA GLY A 90 6.14 5.61 0.46
C GLY A 90 6.51 4.15 0.70
N ILE A 91 7.61 3.68 0.09
CA ILE A 91 8.12 2.31 0.27
C ILE A 91 8.50 2.06 1.73
N VAL A 92 9.24 2.98 2.34
CA VAL A 92 9.65 2.86 3.76
C VAL A 92 8.43 2.81 4.67
N LEU A 93 7.45 3.69 4.46
CA LEU A 93 6.21 3.71 5.24
C LEU A 93 5.41 2.42 5.08
N THR A 94 5.33 1.85 3.88
CA THR A 94 4.69 0.55 3.67
C THR A 94 5.40 -0.57 4.41
N ILE A 95 6.73 -0.62 4.40
CA ILE A 95 7.49 -1.63 5.15
C ILE A 95 7.16 -1.51 6.66
N LEU A 96 7.17 -0.29 7.20
CA LEU A 96 6.82 -0.05 8.60
C LEU A 96 5.36 -0.44 8.90
N SER A 97 4.43 -0.14 7.98
CA SER A 97 3.03 -0.52 8.11
C SER A 97 2.84 -2.03 8.14
N LEU A 98 3.56 -2.78 7.30
CA LEU A 98 3.50 -4.24 7.27
C LEU A 98 3.96 -4.84 8.60
N PHE A 99 5.05 -4.34 9.19
CA PHE A 99 5.49 -4.79 10.51
C PHE A 99 4.43 -4.49 11.59
N SER A 100 3.84 -3.30 11.56
CA SER A 100 2.73 -2.92 12.44
C SER A 100 1.52 -3.86 12.28
N ALA A 101 1.12 -4.13 11.04
CA ALA A 101 -0.01 -5.01 10.73
C ALA A 101 0.23 -6.43 11.24
N PHE A 102 1.43 -7.00 11.03
CA PHE A 102 1.77 -8.32 11.56
C PHE A 102 1.77 -8.36 13.10
N PHE A 103 2.25 -7.30 13.76
CA PHE A 103 2.19 -7.19 15.21
C PHE A 103 0.74 -7.20 15.73
N PHE A 104 -0.15 -6.40 15.14
CA PHE A 104 -1.58 -6.39 15.52
C PHE A 104 -2.27 -7.72 15.23
N MET A 105 -1.93 -8.37 14.12
CA MET A 105 -2.45 -9.70 13.78
C MET A 105 -2.03 -10.75 14.82
N ASP A 106 -0.76 -10.79 15.24
CA ASP A 106 -0.28 -11.72 16.26
C ASP A 106 -0.97 -11.47 17.62
N ARG A 107 -1.07 -10.21 18.03
CA ARG A 107 -1.76 -9.83 19.28
C ARG A 107 -3.23 -10.26 19.26
N PHE A 108 -3.93 -10.03 18.16
CA PHE A 108 -5.32 -10.44 18.02
C PHE A 108 -5.46 -11.97 18.06
N GLN A 109 -4.56 -12.70 17.38
CA GLN A 109 -4.57 -14.16 17.39
C GLN A 109 -4.34 -14.74 18.80
N ARG A 110 -3.44 -14.14 19.60
CA ARG A 110 -3.22 -14.56 21.00
C ARG A 110 -4.44 -14.30 21.87
N TRP A 111 -5.10 -13.15 21.69
CA TRP A 111 -6.34 -12.82 22.38
C TRP A 111 -7.46 -13.81 22.03
N GLU A 112 -7.61 -14.15 20.75
CA GLU A 112 -8.63 -15.12 20.31
C GLU A 112 -8.38 -16.51 20.92
N LYS A 113 -7.12 -16.96 20.98
CA LYS A 113 -6.74 -18.25 21.58
C LYS A 113 -6.90 -18.26 23.10
N GLY A 114 -6.70 -17.13 23.78
CA GLY A 114 -6.89 -17.02 25.24
C GLY A 114 -8.35 -16.92 25.67
N ASN A 115 -9.27 -16.64 24.75
CA ASN A 115 -10.72 -16.61 24.98
C ASN A 115 -11.44 -17.90 24.55
N LYS A 116 -10.71 -18.90 24.05
CA LYS A 116 -11.21 -20.25 23.76
C LYS A 116 -10.76 -21.20 24.86
#